data_AF-A0A9Q9K1Z9-F1
#
_entry.id   AF-A0A9Q9K1Z9-F1
#
_cell.length_a   1.000
_cell.length_b   1.000
_cell.length_c   1.000
_cell.angle_alpha   90.00
_cell.angle_beta   90.00
_cell.angle_gamma   90.00
#
_symmetry.space_group_name_H-M   'P 1'
#
loop_
_entity.id
_entity.type
_entity.pdbx_description
1 polymer ?
#
loop_
_entity_poly.entity_id
_entity_poly.type
_entity_poly.pdbx_seq_one_letter_code
_entity_poly.pdbx_strand_id
1 'polypeptide(L)' 'MNINKKLLVPILSVGVLIILINFIFILTSLFGLTNYWPVFQTIGLGLVVLYGFDVLQNRKQRAIYFYAGIVFILFGIFFQ' A
#
# COMPACT_ATOMS: atom_id res chain seq x y z
N MET A 1 4.46 -20.49 -9.59
CA MET A 1 5.17 -19.29 -10.08
C MET A 1 6.34 -19.01 -9.13
N ASN A 2 7.59 -19.20 -9.57
CA ASN A 2 8.76 -18.94 -8.73
C ASN A 2 8.99 -17.41 -8.70
N ILE A 3 8.49 -16.75 -7.67
CA ILE A 3 8.62 -15.30 -7.52
C ILE A 3 10.08 -14.96 -7.19
N ASN A 4 10.70 -14.09 -7.99
CA ASN A 4 12.08 -13.65 -7.76
C ASN A 4 12.16 -12.78 -6.50
N LYS A 5 12.47 -13.40 -5.37
CA LYS A 5 12.55 -12.75 -4.06
C LYS A 5 13.56 -11.59 -4.02
N LYS A 6 14.59 -11.59 -4.88
CA LYS A 6 15.57 -10.49 -4.94
C LYS A 6 14.94 -9.16 -5.41
N LEU A 7 13.94 -9.23 -6.29
CA LEU A 7 13.21 -8.04 -6.76
C LEU A 7 12.08 -7.65 -5.81
N LEU A 8 11.53 -8.61 -5.06
CA LEU A 8 10.45 -8.35 -4.12
C LEU A 8 10.87 -7.46 -2.95
N VAL A 9 12.09 -7.66 -2.43
CA VAL A 9 12.64 -6.87 -1.32
C VAL A 9 12.69 -5.37 -1.62
N PRO A 10 13.33 -4.89 -2.71
CA PRO A 10 13.34 -3.46 -3.01
C PRO A 10 11.95 -2.91 -3.29
N ILE A 11 11.04 -3.67 -3.93
CA ILE A 11 9.65 -3.26 -4.14
C ILE A 11 8.93 -3.03 -2.81
N LEU A 12 9.09 -3.95 -1.86
CA LEU A 12 8.49 -3.82 -0.53
C LEU A 12 9.07 -2.63 0.24
N SER A 13 10.38 -2.41 0.16
CA SER A 13 11.04 -1.25 0.78
C SER A 13 10.51 0.08 0.22
N VAL A 14 10.34 0.17 -1.10
CA VAL A 14 9.72 1.35 -1.75
C VAL A 14 8.27 1.51 -1.30
N GLY A 15 7.49 0.42 -1.24
CA GLY A 15 6.12 0.46 -0.74
C GLY A 15 6.00 1.00 0.68
N VAL A 16 6.88 0.56 1.58
CA VAL A 16 6.95 1.07 2.97
C VAL A 16 7.33 2.55 3.00
N LEU A 17 8.29 2.98 2.17
CA LEU A 17 8.66 4.39 2.06
C LEU A 17 7.47 5.26 1.61
N ILE A 18 6.70 4.80 0.61
CA ILE A 18 5.52 5.53 0.13
C ILE A 18 4.45 5.62 1.22
N ILE A 19 4.25 4.57 2.01
CA ILE A 19 3.35 4.61 3.18
C ILE A 19 3.77 5.70 4.17
N LEU A 20 5.08 5.81 4.47
CA LEU A 20 5.60 6.86 5.35
C LEU A 20 5.38 8.27 4.79
N ILE A 21 5.57 8.46 3.49
CA ILE A 21 5.28 9.73 2.81
C ILE A 21 3.79 10.06 2.91
N ASN A 22 2.91 9.09 2.69
CA ASN A 22 1.47 9.31 2.77
C ASN A 22 1.01 9.70 4.18
N PHE A 23 1.69 9.28 5.25
CA PHE A 23 1.39 9.79 6.59
C PHE A 23 1.54 11.31 6.70
N ILE A 24 2.54 11.90 6.03
CA ILE A 24 2.71 13.36 5.99
C ILE A 24 1.50 14.01 5.31
N PHE A 25 1.04 13.45 4.18
CA PHE A 25 -0.13 13.92 3.46
C PHE A 25 -1.45 13.73 4.23
N ILE A 26 -1.55 12.67 5.02
CA ILE A 26 -2.69 12.47 5.93
C ILE A 26 -2.69 13.56 7.01
N LEU A 27 -1.53 13.85 7.61
CA LEU A 27 -1.44 14.93 8.60
C LEU A 27 -1.85 16.28 7.99
N THR A 28 -1.38 16.62 6.79
CA THR A 28 -1.79 17.86 6.12
C THR A 28 -3.28 17.87 5.78
N SER A 29 -3.90 16.72 5.51
CA SER A 29 -5.34 16.62 5.25
C SER A 29 -6.19 16.92 6.49
N LEU A 30 -5.71 16.57 7.68
CA LEU A 30 -6.41 16.88 8.94
C LEU A 30 -6.49 18.39 9.20
N PHE A 31 -5.57 19.17 8.64
CA PHE A 31 -5.57 20.64 8.69
C PHE A 31 -6.29 21.27 7.48
N GLY A 32 -6.94 20.47 6.63
CA GLY A 32 -7.65 20.94 5.43
C GLY A 32 -6.73 21.44 4.31
N LEU A 33 -5.43 21.14 4.37
CA LEU A 33 -4.44 21.60 3.39
C LEU A 33 -4.38 20.68 2.16
N THR A 34 -4.85 19.44 2.28
CA THR A 34 -4.86 18.43 1.22
C THR A 34 -6.11 17.56 1.31
N ASN A 35 -6.53 16.97 0.19
CA ASN A 35 -7.69 16.07 0.15
C ASN A 35 -7.41 14.71 0.82
N TYR A 36 -8.47 13.92 1.04
CA TYR A 36 -8.42 12.66 1.82
C TYR A 36 -7.92 11.44 1.05
N TRP A 37 -7.68 11.55 -0.27
CA TRP A 37 -7.10 10.47 -1.08
C TRP A 37 -5.85 9.78 -0.50
N PRO A 38 -4.92 10.44 0.24
CA PRO A 38 -3.74 9.79 0.81
C PRO A 38 -4.08 8.75 1.87
N VAL A 39 -5.24 8.89 2.55
CA VAL A 39 -5.74 7.90 3.52
C VAL A 39 -6.03 6.59 2.81
N PHE A 40 -6.82 6.64 1.72
CA PHE A 40 -7.19 5.46 0.94
C PHE A 40 -5.97 4.81 0.28
N GLN A 41 -5.04 5.61 -0.23
CA GLN A 41 -3.79 5.09 -0.79
C GLN A 41 -2.92 4.42 0.25
N THR A 42 -2.84 4.96 1.48
CA THR A 42 -2.07 4.35 2.58
C THR A 42 -2.62 2.98 2.95
N ILE A 43 -3.95 2.87 3.09
CA ILE A 43 -4.63 1.60 3.39
C ILE A 43 -4.36 0.60 2.26
N GLY A 44 -4.54 1.03 1.01
CA GLY A 44 -4.36 0.17 -0.15
C GLY A 44 -2.92 -0.33 -0.33
N LEU A 45 -1.93 0.57 -0.23
CA LEU A 45 -0.51 0.22 -0.24
C LEU A 45 -0.14 -0.69 0.93
N GLY A 46 -0.67 -0.45 2.13
CA GLY A 46 -0.45 -1.30 3.29
C GLY A 46 -0.88 -2.75 3.03
N LEU A 47 -2.05 -2.95 2.43
CA LEU A 47 -2.56 -4.29 2.08
C LEU A 47 -1.71 -4.98 1.01
N VAL A 48 -1.24 -4.24 0.00
CA VAL A 48 -0.34 -4.78 -1.05
C VAL A 48 1.04 -5.14 -0.47
N VAL A 49 1.58 -4.31 0.42
CA VAL A 49 2.85 -4.56 1.11
C VAL A 49 2.74 -5.78 2.04
N LEU A 50 1.64 -5.91 2.79
CA LEU A 50 1.37 -7.09 3.62
C LEU A 50 1.33 -8.37 2.79
N TYR A 51 0.62 -8.34 1.65
CA TYR A 51 0.61 -9.46 0.71
C TYR A 51 2.03 -9.78 0.20
N GLY A 52 2.83 -8.78 -0.14
CA GLY A 52 4.23 -8.96 -0.54
C GLY A 52 5.09 -9.60 0.56
N PHE A 53 4.89 -9.24 1.82
CA PHE A 53 5.58 -9.90 2.94
C PHE A 53 5.16 -11.36 3.12
N ASP A 54 3.89 -11.68 2.97
CA ASP A 54 3.40 -13.06 3.00
C ASP A 54 4.04 -13.91 1.88
N VAL A 55 4.17 -13.33 0.68
CA VAL A 55 4.88 -13.92 -0.46
C VAL A 55 6.36 -14.14 -0.13
N LEU A 56 7.03 -13.15 0.45
CA LEU A 56 8.45 -13.24 0.80
C LEU A 56 8.72 -14.37 1.80
N GLN A 57 7.87 -14.45 2.82
CA GLN A 57 7.97 -15.40 3.93
C GLN A 57 7.40 -16.79 3.60
N ASN A 58 6.95 -17.04 2.35
CA ASN A 58 6.29 -18.29 1.95
C ASN A 58 5.10 -18.67 2.85
N ARG A 59 4.42 -17.67 3.45
CA ARG A 59 3.21 -17.90 4.26
C ARG A 59 2.01 -18.16 3.35
N LYS A 60 0.88 -18.59 3.92
CA LYS A 60 -0.39 -18.67 3.18
C LYS A 60 -0.78 -17.27 2.69
N GLN A 61 -0.51 -17.03 1.42
CA GLN A 61 -0.80 -15.76 0.75
C GLN A 61 -2.31 -15.57 0.67
N ARG A 62 -2.82 -14.53 1.32
CA ARG A 62 -4.23 -14.17 1.21
C ARG A 62 -4.36 -13.18 0.07
N ALA A 63 -4.65 -13.68 -1.13
CA ALA A 63 -4.84 -12.86 -2.33
C ALA A 63 -5.89 -11.75 -2.13
N ILE A 64 -6.83 -11.93 -1.20
CA ILE A 64 -7.80 -10.90 -0.79
C ILE A 64 -7.13 -9.59 -0.36
N TYR A 65 -5.96 -9.62 0.29
CA TYR A 65 -5.24 -8.40 0.66
C TYR A 65 -4.74 -7.65 -0.57
N PHE A 66 -4.23 -8.37 -1.57
CA PHE A 66 -3.80 -7.76 -2.82
C PHE A 66 -4.98 -7.09 -3.55
N TYR A 67 -6.09 -7.81 -3.73
CA TYR A 67 -7.27 -7.27 -4.41
C TYR A 67 -7.91 -6.11 -3.65
N ALA A 68 -8.11 -6.25 -2.33
CA ALA A 68 -8.62 -5.17 -1.51
C ALA A 68 -7.69 -3.94 -1.56
N GLY A 69 -6.37 -4.17 -1.54
CA GLY A 69 -5.37 -3.12 -1.67
C GLY A 69 -5.52 -2.32 -2.96
N ILE A 70 -5.67 -3.00 -4.10
CA ILE A 70 -5.92 -2.35 -5.40
C ILE A 70 -7.24 -1.57 -5.38
N VAL A 71 -8.32 -2.14 -4.82
CA VAL A 71 -9.61 -1.44 -4.72
C VAL A 71 -9.46 -0.14 -3.92
N PHE A 72 -8.77 -0.15 -2.78
CA PHE A 72 -8.53 1.05 -1.98
C PHE A 72 -7.71 2.11 -2.73
N ILE A 73 -6.67 1.71 -3.46
CA ILE A 73 -5.86 2.63 -4.27
C ILE A 73 -6.73 3.30 -5.35
N LEU A 74 -7.53 2.50 -6.07
CA LEU A 74 -8.43 3.00 -7.11
C LEU A 74 -9.53 3.89 -6.52
N PHE A 75 -10.06 3.52 -5.35
CA PHE A 75 -11.09 4.29 -4.67
C PHE A 75 -10.58 5.67 -4.25
N GLY A 76 -9.31 5.77 -3.84
CA GLY A 76 -8.66 7.04 -3.51
C GLY A 76 -8.72 8.09 -4.64
N ILE A 77 -8.77 7.67 -5.91
CA ILE A 77 -8.88 8.57 -7.07
C ILE A 77 -10.19 9.38 -7.02
N PHE A 78 -11.27 8.81 -6.48
CA PHE A 78 -12.57 9.49 -6.37
C PHE A 78 -12.65 10.48 -5.21
N PHE A 79 -11.66 10.49 -4.31
CA PHE A 79 -11.56 11.38 -3.14
C PHE A 79 -10.36 12.32 -3.26
N GLN A 80 -9.87 12.52 -4.49
CA GLN A 80 -8.82 13.48 -4.82
C GLN A 80 -9.29 14.92 -4.68
#